data_AF-A0A7W1I2C8-F1
#
_entry.id   AF-A0A7W1I2C8-F1
#
_cell.length_a   1.000
_cell.length_b   1.000
_cell.length_c   1.000
_cell.angle_alpha   90.00
_cell.angle_beta   90.00
_cell.angle_gamma   90.00
#
_symmetry.space_group_name_H-M   'P 1'
#
loop_
_entity.id
_entity.type
_entity.pdbx_description
1 polymer ?
#
loop_
_entity_poly.entity_id
_entity_poly.type
_entity_poly.pdbx_seq_one_letter_code
_entity_poly.pdbx_strand_id
1 'polypeptide(L)'
;RTFLLTTMRRVPPGTSGAMSLEGTLAGLGSAVLLTLAAWGLGLVALSSVWVVVAAATVGALVESALGATIEERGVVNNDVLNFINTSVAAFVAIKLAQSL
;
A
#
# COMPACT_ATOMS: atom_id res chain seq x y z
N ARG A 1 2.69 11.93 13.76
CA ARG A 1 2.09 13.13 13.07
C ARG A 1 1.72 12.73 11.64
N THR A 2 0.67 13.29 11.03
CA THR A 2 0.18 12.92 9.68
C THR A 2 0.53 13.95 8.59
N PHE A 3 0.73 13.46 7.37
CA PHE A 3 1.14 14.23 6.20
C PHE A 3 0.48 13.70 4.92
N LEU A 4 0.30 14.55 3.91
CA LEU A 4 -0.09 14.11 2.57
C LEU A 4 1.15 13.72 1.76
N LEU A 5 1.11 12.57 1.10
CA LEU A 5 2.21 12.10 0.25
C LEU A 5 2.48 13.05 -0.92
N THR A 6 1.43 13.67 -1.47
CA THR A 6 1.51 14.51 -2.67
C THR A 6 2.15 15.87 -2.43
N THR A 7 1.93 16.47 -1.26
CA THR A 7 2.38 17.83 -0.94
C THR A 7 3.39 17.89 0.21
N MET A 8 3.59 16.77 0.91
CA MET A 8 4.38 16.68 2.15
C MET A 8 3.93 17.67 3.23
N ARG A 9 2.71 18.20 3.12
CA ARG A 9 2.12 19.11 4.11
C ARG A 9 1.49 18.30 5.24
N ARG A 10 1.53 18.88 6.44
CA ARG A 10 0.83 18.32 7.60
C ARG A 10 -0.67 18.51 7.46
N VAL A 11 -1.40 17.46 7.79
CA VAL A 11 -2.86 17.43 7.80
C VAL A 11 -3.36 16.77 9.08
N PRO A 12 -4.59 17.07 9.54
CA PRO A 12 -5.18 16.37 10.68
C PRO A 12 -5.31 14.86 10.43
N PRO A 13 -5.20 14.02 11.48
CA PRO A 13 -5.54 12.60 11.37
C PRO A 13 -6.98 12.42 10.87
N GLY A 14 -7.22 11.40 10.03
CA GLY A 14 -8.52 11.15 9.40
C GLY A 14 -8.75 11.90 8.09
N THR A 15 -7.79 12.72 7.63
CA THR A 15 -7.81 13.28 6.27
C THR A 15 -7.58 12.16 5.26
N SER A 16 -8.36 12.12 4.16
CA SER A 16 -8.16 11.12 3.10
C SER A 16 -6.74 11.22 2.50
N GLY A 17 -6.08 10.06 2.34
CA GLY A 17 -4.70 9.98 1.88
C GLY A 17 -3.63 10.46 2.86
N ALA A 18 -3.98 10.73 4.12
CA ALA A 18 -3.01 11.11 5.14
C ALA A 18 -2.20 9.91 5.63
N MET A 19 -0.88 10.04 5.63
CA MET A 19 0.06 9.05 6.14
C MET A 19 0.79 9.58 7.38
N SER A 20 1.02 8.72 8.36
CA SER A 20 1.93 8.98 9.48
C SER A 20 3.19 8.13 9.35
N LEU A 21 4.30 8.57 9.93
CA LEU A 21 5.53 7.77 9.95
C LEU A 21 5.30 6.47 10.74
N GLU A 22 4.62 6.59 11.88
CA GLU A 22 4.28 5.48 12.75
C GLU A 22 3.38 4.47 12.03
N GLY A 23 2.37 4.95 11.29
CA GLY A 23 1.47 4.11 10.49
C GLY A 23 2.15 3.49 9.27
N THR A 24 3.06 4.21 8.61
CA THR A 24 3.83 3.69 7.46
C THR A 24 4.76 2.56 7.90
N LEU A 25 5.47 2.73 9.02
CA LEU A 25 6.32 1.69 9.59
C LEU A 25 5.51 0.48 10.07
N ALA A 26 4.37 0.72 10.72
CA ALA A 26 3.46 -0.36 11.13
C ALA A 26 2.89 -1.11 9.92
N GLY A 27 2.54 -0.40 8.84
CA GLY A 27 2.08 -0.98 7.58
C GLY A 27 3.13 -1.85 6.92
N LEU A 28 4.38 -1.36 6.81
CA LEU A 28 5.49 -2.13 6.28
C LEU A 28 5.79 -3.37 7.12
N GLY A 29 5.82 -3.22 8.46
CA GLY A 29 5.98 -4.33 9.39
C GLY A 29 4.87 -5.37 9.23
N SER A 30 3.62 -4.93 9.08
CA SER A 30 2.47 -5.81 8.85
C SER A 30 2.57 -6.55 7.52
N ALA A 31 2.99 -5.88 6.44
CA ALA A 31 3.21 -6.51 5.14
C ALA A 31 4.26 -7.63 5.23
N VAL A 32 5.37 -7.38 5.94
CA VAL A 32 6.41 -8.41 6.19
C VAL A 32 5.85 -9.57 7.00
N LEU A 33 5.20 -9.30 8.13
CA LEU A 33 4.66 -10.34 9.01
C LEU A 33 3.60 -11.21 8.33
N LEU A 34 2.65 -10.59 7.62
CA LEU A 34 1.60 -11.31 6.90
C LEU A 34 2.17 -12.16 5.75
N THR A 35 3.17 -11.64 5.04
CA THR A 35 3.81 -12.39 3.95
C THR A 35 4.64 -13.57 4.50
N LEU A 36 5.33 -13.39 5.62
CA LEU A 36 6.04 -14.49 6.30
C LEU A 36 5.07 -15.56 6.83
N ALA A 37 3.91 -15.15 7.35
CA ALA A 37 2.86 -16.09 7.73
C ALA A 37 2.34 -16.86 6.51
N ALA A 38 2.11 -16.19 5.37
CA ALA A 38 1.72 -16.83 4.12
C ALA A 38 2.79 -17.83 3.63
N TRP A 39 4.07 -17.50 3.77
CA TRP A 39 5.16 -18.44 3.50
C TRP A 39 5.13 -19.66 4.43
N GLY A 40 4.95 -19.44 5.74
CA GLY A 40 4.83 -20.53 6.72
C GLY A 40 3.64 -21.46 6.47
N LEU A 41 2.59 -20.95 5.84
CA LEU A 41 1.42 -21.73 5.39
C LEU A 41 1.60 -22.38 4.01
N GLY A 42 2.75 -22.17 3.34
CA GLY A 42 3.04 -22.71 2.01
C GLY A 42 2.28 -22.01 0.86
N LEU A 43 1.71 -20.82 1.10
CA LEU A 43 0.97 -20.06 0.09
C LEU A 43 1.88 -19.27 -0.87
N VAL A 44 3.08 -18.93 -0.42
CA VAL A 44 4.10 -18.22 -1.22
C VAL A 44 5.48 -18.81 -0.98
N ALA A 45 6.34 -18.77 -1.99
CA ALA A 45 7.74 -19.15 -1.85
C ALA A 45 8.54 -18.09 -1.07
N LEU A 46 9.61 -18.50 -0.37
CA LEU A 46 10.46 -17.57 0.38
C LEU A 46 11.08 -16.50 -0.54
N SER A 47 11.44 -16.87 -1.77
CA SER A 47 11.96 -15.94 -2.79
C SER A 47 10.96 -14.87 -3.21
N SER A 48 9.65 -15.11 -3.05
CA SER A 48 8.58 -14.17 -3.39
C SER A 48 8.22 -13.23 -2.24
N VAL A 49 8.77 -13.42 -1.03
CA VAL A 49 8.40 -12.60 0.14
C VAL A 49 8.68 -11.12 -0.10
N TRP A 50 9.87 -10.79 -0.62
CA TRP A 50 10.22 -9.39 -0.89
C TRP A 50 9.34 -8.78 -1.99
N VAL A 51 8.92 -9.59 -2.97
CA VAL A 51 8.02 -9.15 -4.06
C VAL A 51 6.66 -8.74 -3.50
N VAL A 52 6.06 -9.58 -2.65
CA VAL A 52 4.76 -9.30 -2.04
C VAL A 52 4.83 -8.06 -1.15
N VAL A 53 5.88 -7.93 -0.32
CA VAL A 53 6.07 -6.75 0.53
C VAL A 53 6.22 -5.48 -0.30
N ALA A 54 7.04 -5.50 -1.36
CA ALA A 54 7.23 -4.37 -2.25
C ALA A 54 5.92 -3.98 -2.96
N ALA A 55 5.21 -4.96 -3.52
CA ALA A 55 3.94 -4.76 -4.21
C ALA A 55 2.86 -4.17 -3.29
N ALA A 56 2.68 -4.73 -2.09
CA ALA A 56 1.73 -4.25 -1.10
C ALA A 56 2.05 -2.81 -0.65
N THR A 57 3.34 -2.50 -0.45
CA THR A 57 3.78 -1.16 -0.08
C THR A 57 3.50 -0.14 -1.20
N VAL A 58 3.78 -0.49 -2.46
CA VAL A 58 3.47 0.39 -3.60
C VAL A 58 1.98 0.62 -3.73
N GLY A 59 1.16 -0.43 -3.59
CA GLY A 59 -0.30 -0.29 -3.59
C GLY A 59 -0.80 0.70 -2.54
N ALA A 60 -0.35 0.57 -1.29
CA ALA A 60 -0.72 1.48 -0.19
C ALA A 60 -0.29 2.94 -0.43
N LEU A 61 0.87 3.15 -1.04
CA LEU A 61 1.32 4.50 -1.42
C LEU A 61 0.47 5.11 -2.53
N VAL A 62 0.07 4.31 -3.53
CA VAL A 62 -0.84 4.77 -4.59
C VAL A 62 -2.21 5.10 -4.03
N GLU A 63 -2.75 4.27 -3.14
CA GLU A 63 -4.00 4.56 -2.44
C GLU A 63 -3.93 5.89 -1.68
N SER A 64 -2.86 6.13 -0.93
CA SER A 64 -2.68 7.41 -0.23
C SER A 64 -2.57 8.61 -1.18
N ALA A 65 -1.89 8.46 -2.32
CA ALA A 65 -1.80 9.52 -3.33
C ALA A 65 -3.15 9.82 -3.99
N LEU A 66 -3.94 8.78 -4.29
CA LEU A 66 -5.26 8.92 -4.89
C LEU A 66 -6.29 9.43 -3.88
N GLY A 67 -6.20 9.00 -2.62
CA GLY A 67 -6.97 9.56 -1.50
C GLY A 67 -6.82 11.08 -1.42
N ALA A 68 -5.57 11.54 -1.40
CA ALA A 68 -5.19 12.95 -1.35
C ALA A 68 -5.47 13.76 -2.64
N THR A 69 -6.01 13.15 -3.70
CA THR A 69 -6.22 13.86 -4.98
C THR A 69 -7.63 13.73 -5.51
N ILE A 70 -8.15 12.50 -5.64
CA ILE A 70 -9.44 12.23 -6.30
C ILE A 70 -10.54 11.87 -5.31
N GLU A 71 -10.24 11.18 -4.21
CA GLU A 71 -11.24 10.88 -3.17
C GLU A 71 -11.55 12.11 -2.32
N GLU A 72 -10.55 12.89 -1.94
CA GLU A 72 -10.76 14.18 -1.25
C GLU A 72 -11.68 15.13 -2.05
N ARG A 73 -11.69 15.00 -3.39
CA ARG A 73 -12.55 15.78 -4.29
C ARG A 73 -13.92 15.13 -4.54
N GLY A 74 -14.20 13.97 -3.96
CA GLY A 74 -15.45 13.23 -4.13
C GLY A 74 -15.63 12.59 -5.50
N VAL A 75 -14.56 12.44 -6.29
CA VAL A 75 -14.61 11.83 -7.64
C VAL A 75 -14.77 10.32 -7.56
N VAL A 76 -14.14 9.72 -6.55
CA VAL A 76 -14.18 8.28 -6.27
C VAL A 76 -14.46 8.06 -4.80
N ASN A 77 -14.92 6.85 -4.45
CA ASN A 77 -15.07 6.41 -3.07
C ASN A 77 -13.95 5.42 -2.68
N ASN A 78 -13.93 5.05 -1.41
CA ASN A 78 -12.98 4.11 -0.84
C ASN A 78 -12.97 2.73 -1.53
N ASP A 79 -14.12 2.23 -2.01
CA ASP A 79 -14.19 0.94 -2.68
C ASP A 79 -13.44 0.95 -4.03
N VAL A 80 -13.57 2.05 -4.78
CA VAL A 80 -12.82 2.25 -6.03
C VAL A 80 -11.34 2.41 -5.74
N LEU A 81 -10.95 3.10 -4.66
CA LEU A 81 -9.54 3.19 -4.26
C LEU A 81 -8.95 1.82 -3.90
N ASN A 82 -9.66 1.02 -3.09
CA ASN A 82 -9.24 -0.34 -2.74
C ASN A 82 -9.03 -1.21 -3.99
N PHE A 83 -9.94 -1.09 -4.98
CA PHE A 83 -9.82 -1.80 -6.24
C PHE A 83 -8.57 -1.37 -7.02
N ILE A 84 -8.29 -0.06 -7.11
CA ILE A 84 -7.10 0.46 -7.79
C ILE A 84 -5.83 0.03 -7.07
N ASN A 85 -5.77 0.17 -5.74
CA ASN A 85 -4.65 -0.26 -4.90
C ASN A 85 -4.32 -1.74 -5.15
N THR A 86 -5.33 -2.61 -5.01
CA THR A 86 -5.16 -4.06 -5.22
C THR A 86 -4.70 -4.38 -6.64
N SER A 87 -5.26 -3.71 -7.64
CA SER A 87 -4.87 -3.89 -9.06
C SER A 87 -3.42 -3.47 -9.32
N VAL A 88 -2.99 -2.36 -8.73
CA VAL A 88 -1.61 -1.87 -8.82
C VAL A 88 -0.65 -2.82 -8.12
N ALA A 89 -0.98 -3.26 -6.90
CA ALA A 89 -0.18 -4.23 -6.16
C ALA A 89 -0.03 -5.53 -6.96
N ALA A 90 -1.12 -6.07 -7.53
CA ALA A 90 -1.08 -7.26 -8.36
C ALA A 90 -0.18 -7.06 -9.60
N PHE A 91 -0.31 -5.93 -10.30
CA PHE A 91 0.53 -5.62 -11.46
C PHE A 91 2.01 -5.55 -11.10
N VAL A 92 2.36 -4.84 -10.01
CA VAL A 92 3.74 -4.72 -9.52
C VAL A 92 4.29 -6.09 -9.12
N ALA A 93 3.50 -6.90 -8.41
CA ALA A 93 3.89 -8.25 -8.02
C ALA A 93 4.20 -9.13 -9.24
N ILE A 94 3.34 -9.12 -10.26
CA ILE A 94 3.56 -9.87 -11.51
C ILE A 94 4.86 -9.42 -12.17
N LYS A 95 5.10 -8.10 -12.27
CA LYS A 95 6.31 -7.56 -12.91
C LYS A 95 7.59 -7.92 -12.18
N LEU A 96 7.58 -7.86 -10.85
CA LEU A 96 8.74 -8.23 -10.04
C LEU A 96 8.95 -9.74 -10.01
N ALA A 97 7.89 -10.54 -9.97
CA ALA A 97 7.99 -12.00 -10.00
C ALA A 97 8.56 -12.55 -11.30
N GLN A 98 8.39 -11.84 -12.43
CA GLN A 98 9.02 -12.20 -13.71
C GLN A 98 10.55 -12.15 -13.68
N SER A 99 11.15 -11.52 -12.66
CA SER A 99 12.59 -11.40 -12.48
C SER A 99 13.20 -12.40 -11.49
N LEU A 100 12.38 -13.32 -10.95
CA LEU A 100 12.78 -14.37 -9.99
C LEU A 100 13.21 -15.67 -10.68
#